data_AF-A0A714RE53-F1
#
_entry.id   AF-A0A714RE53-F1
#
_cell.length_a   1.000
_cell.length_b   1.000
_cell.length_c   1.000
_cell.angle_alpha   90.00
_cell.angle_beta   90.00
_cell.angle_gamma   90.00
#
_symmetry.space_group_name_H-M   'P 1'
#
loop_
_entity.id
_entity.type
_entity.pdbx_description
1 polymer ?
#
loop_
_entity_poly.entity_id
_entity_poly.type
_entity_poly.pdbx_seq_one_letter_code
_entity_poly.pdbx_strand_id
1 'polypeptide(L)' 'VVKTSSPQGEHERLPNPTLAVTDGRVTVKFHPWSIEAIVASEQAAH' A
#
# COMPACT_ATOMS: atom_id res chain seq x y z
N VAL A 1 -7.57 7.96 -15.28
CA VAL A 1 -6.49 6.98 -15.55
C VAL A 1 -6.43 5.98 -14.40
N VAL A 2 -6.19 4.70 -14.70
CA VAL A 2 -5.98 3.64 -13.71
C VAL A 2 -4.52 3.20 -13.72
N LYS A 3 -3.92 3.00 -12.54
CA LYS A 3 -2.55 2.50 -12.39
C LYS A 3 -2.48 1.44 -11.29
N THR A 4 -1.64 0.43 -11.49
CA THR A 4 -1.32 -0.60 -10.49
C THR A 4 0.15 -0.50 -10.10
N SER A 5 0.46 -0.72 -8.83
CA SER A 5 1.83 -0.73 -8.30
C SER A 5 1.90 -1.59 -7.04
N SER A 6 3.05 -2.22 -6.79
CA SER A 6 3.33 -2.91 -5.53
C SER A 6 4.59 -2.28 -4.92
N PRO A 7 4.45 -1.19 -4.15
CA PRO A 7 5.60 -0.52 -3.53
C PRO A 7 6.26 -1.43 -2.50
N GLN A 8 7.58 -1.60 -2.56
CA GLN A 8 8.35 -2.41 -1.62
C GLN A 8 9.22 -1.51 -0.74
N GLY A 9 9.03 -1.59 0.58
CA GLY A 9 9.85 -0.91 1.59
C GLY A 9 10.95 -1.80 2.16
N GLU A 10 11.97 -1.20 2.78
CA GLU A 10 13.13 -1.92 3.36
C GLU A 10 12.74 -2.97 4.41
N HIS A 11 11.69 -2.69 5.19
CA HIS A 11 11.15 -3.61 6.20
C HIS A 11 9.80 -4.22 5.81
N GLU A 12 9.42 -4.20 4.54
CA GLU A 12 8.13 -4.76 4.12
C GLU A 12 8.01 -6.24 4.54
N ARG A 13 6.90 -6.58 5.21
CA ARG A 13 6.54 -7.95 5.61
C ARG A 13 5.20 -8.41 5.04
N LEU A 14 4.37 -7.46 4.58
CA LEU A 14 3.08 -7.72 3.95
C LEU A 14 3.08 -7.10 2.55
N PRO A 15 2.86 -7.87 1.48
CA PRO A 15 2.70 -7.31 0.15
C PRO A 15 1.55 -6.30 0.13
N ASN A 16 1.82 -5.07 -0.30
CA ASN A 16 0.82 -4.00 -0.35
C ASN A 16 0.47 -3.55 -1.79
N PRO A 17 -0.10 -4.44 -2.63
CA PRO A 17 -0.50 -4.07 -3.98
C PRO A 17 -1.54 -2.95 -3.93
N THR A 18 -1.29 -1.90 -4.70
CA THR A 18 -2.10 -0.68 -4.73
C THR A 18 -2.71 -0.48 -6.10
N LEU A 19 -4.03 -0.28 -6.13
CA LEU A 19 -4.77 0.20 -7.30
C LEU A 19 -5.06 1.70 -7.11
N ALA A 20 -4.63 2.53 -8.05
CA ALA A 20 -4.87 3.96 -8.05
C ALA A 20 -5.78 4.35 -9.22
N VAL A 21 -6.86 5.06 -8.91
CA VAL A 21 -7.79 5.64 -9.89
C VAL A 21 -7.76 7.15 -9.75
N THR A 22 -7.49 7.86 -10.85
CA THR A 22 -7.41 9.33 -10.85
C THR A 22 -8.20 9.96 -11.99
N ASP A 23 -8.79 11.13 -11.73
CA ASP A 23 -9.40 12.02 -12.73
C ASP A 23 -8.44 13.11 -13.23
N GLY A 24 -7.18 13.11 -12.78
CA GLY A 24 -6.18 14.15 -13.08
C GLY A 24 -6.07 15.26 -12.03
N ARG A 25 -6.96 15.29 -11.04
CA ARG A 25 -6.91 16.23 -9.89
C ARG A 25 -6.93 15.50 -8.55
N VAL A 26 -7.79 14.49 -8.42
CA VAL A 26 -7.94 13.65 -7.23
C VAL A 26 -7.55 12.22 -7.59
N THR A 27 -6.90 11.53 -6.65
CA THR A 27 -6.56 10.11 -6.80
C THR A 27 -7.06 9.33 -5.59
N VAL A 28 -7.82 8.27 -5.85
CA VAL A 28 -8.25 7.31 -4.83
C VAL A 28 -7.36 6.07 -4.96
N LYS A 29 -6.83 5.60 -3.82
CA LYS A 29 -5.96 4.41 -3.75
C LYS A 29 -6.62 3.33 -2.91
N PHE A 30 -6.64 2.12 -3.45
CA PHE A 30 -7.12 0.91 -2.78
C PHE A 30 -5.94 0.00 -2.49
N HIS A 31 -5.92 -0.57 -1.29
CA HIS A 31 -4.90 -1.49 -0.81
C HIS A 31 -5.52 -2.46 0.20
N PRO A 32 -4.98 -3.69 0.36
CA PRO A 32 -5.62 -4.75 1.13
C PRO A 32 -5.47 -4.60 2.66
N TRP A 33 -4.57 -3.75 3.13
CA TRP A 33 -4.24 -3.62 4.55
C TRP A 33 -4.54 -2.23 5.08
N SER A 34 -4.92 -2.13 6.36
CA SER A 34 -4.88 -0.83 7.03
C SER A 34 -3.44 -0.44 7.35
N ILE A 35 -3.21 0.84 7.62
CA ILE A 35 -1.88 1.32 8.02
C ILE A 35 -1.44 0.68 9.34
N GLU A 36 -2.36 0.49 10.29
CA GLU A 36 -2.08 -0.16 11.57
C GLU A 36 -1.61 -1.61 11.37
N ALA A 37 -2.21 -2.35 10.43
CA ALA A 37 -1.80 -3.72 10.12
C ALA A 37 -0.40 -3.76 9.49
N ILE A 38 -0.06 -2.79 8.62
CA ILE A 38 1.27 -2.66 8.03
C ILE A 38 2.31 -2.40 9.14
N VAL A 39 2.06 -1.42 10.03
CA VAL A 39 2.97 -1.09 11.14
C VAL A 39 3.16 -2.28 12.09
N ALA A 40 2.08 -2.98 12.44
CA ALA A 40 2.16 -4.17 13.29
C ALA A 40 3.04 -5.28 12.65
N SER A 41 2.97 -5.44 11.32
CA SER A 41 3.79 -6.43 10.61
C SER A 41 5.28 -6.10 10.61
N GLU A 42 5.63 -4.82 10.55
CA GLU A 42 7.03 -4.36 10.58
C GLU A 42 7.64 -4.53 11.99
N GLN A 43 6.84 -4.29 13.03
CA GLN A 43 7.25 -4.45 14.43
C GLN A 43 7.41 -5.90 14.87
N ALA A 44 6.59 -6.82 14.34
CA ALA A 44 6.64 -8.25 14.69
C ALA A 44 7.89 -8.96 14.15
N ALA A 45 8.60 -8.36 13.20
CA ALA A 45 9.83 -8.92 12.62
C ALA A 45 11.11 -8.49 13.37
N HIS A 46 10.97 -7.91 14.56
CA HIS A 46 12.03 -7.34 15.38
C HIS A 46 12.20 -8.12 16.69
#